data_AF-A0A0W1EST3-F1
#
_entry.id   AF-A0A0W1EST3-F1
#
_cell.length_a   1.000
_cell.length_b   1.000
_cell.length_c   1.000
_cell.angle_alpha   90.00
_cell.angle_beta   90.00
_cell.angle_gamma   90.00
#
_symmetry.space_group_name_H-M   'P 1'
#
loop_
_entity.id
_entity.type
_entity.pdbx_description
1 polymer ?
#
loop_
_entity_poly.entity_id
_entity_poly.type
_entity_poly.pdbx_seq_one_letter_code
_entity_poly.pdbx_strand_id
1 'polypeptide(L)'
;MIRTRDAANMRIGKLIERGITSFTYTYDFGDDWRHRIEIEEITPAIPGIDYPRFVDGERRAPPEDVGGTPGFEEFLNAMAKPRHPERASMVQWYGSVFDPTDISLDEINARTAKLAKRRAQGIAAYAGAKSRDS
;
A
#
# COMPACT_ATOMS: atom_id res chain seq x y z
N MET A 1 3.30 -22.66 -14.07
CA MET A 1 2.66 -21.54 -14.78
C MET A 1 2.13 -20.56 -13.74
N ILE A 2 2.64 -19.33 -13.72
CA ILE A 2 2.16 -18.27 -12.83
C ILE A 2 0.80 -17.81 -13.36
N ARG A 3 -0.25 -17.80 -12.53
CA ARG A 3 -1.59 -17.32 -12.92
C ARG A 3 -1.73 -15.86 -12.50
N THR A 4 -1.60 -14.95 -13.46
CA THR A 4 -1.85 -13.51 -13.26
C THR A 4 -3.35 -13.22 -13.32
N ARG A 5 -3.82 -12.30 -12.48
CA ARG A 5 -5.21 -11.83 -12.47
C ARG A 5 -5.25 -10.33 -12.30
N ASP A 6 -6.23 -9.69 -12.92
CA ASP A 6 -6.53 -8.29 -12.67
C ASP A 6 -7.04 -8.10 -11.24
N ALA A 7 -6.37 -7.23 -10.48
CA ALA A 7 -6.70 -6.92 -9.10
C ALA A 7 -8.10 -6.32 -8.95
N ALA A 8 -8.57 -5.54 -9.92
CA ALA A 8 -9.91 -4.94 -9.89
C ALA A 8 -11.02 -6.00 -9.88
N ASN A 9 -10.73 -7.18 -10.44
CA ASN A 9 -11.67 -8.28 -10.60
C ASN A 9 -11.45 -9.43 -9.60
N MET A 10 -10.54 -9.26 -8.64
CA MET A 10 -10.17 -10.30 -7.66
C MET A 10 -10.41 -9.84 -6.23
N ARG A 11 -11.20 -10.62 -5.48
CA ARG A 11 -11.40 -10.40 -4.04
C ARG A 11 -10.45 -11.27 -3.24
N ILE A 12 -9.83 -10.71 -2.20
CA ILE A 12 -8.97 -11.47 -1.27
C ILE A 12 -9.72 -12.67 -0.69
N GLY A 13 -11.00 -12.51 -0.31
CA GLY A 13 -11.83 -13.62 0.18
C GLY A 13 -11.94 -14.79 -0.81
N LYS A 14 -11.96 -14.53 -2.14
CA LYS A 14 -11.97 -15.59 -3.15
C LYS A 14 -10.63 -16.30 -3.31
N LEU A 15 -9.53 -15.65 -2.96
CA LEU A 15 -8.21 -16.30 -2.89
C LEU A 15 -8.17 -17.24 -1.69
N ILE A 16 -8.65 -16.78 -0.53
CA ILE A 16 -8.76 -17.59 0.70
C ILE A 16 -9.63 -18.83 0.49
N GLU A 17 -10.83 -18.68 -0.10
CA GLU A 17 -11.72 -19.81 -0.41
C GLU A 17 -11.04 -20.87 -1.30
N ARG A 18 -10.03 -20.47 -2.08
CA ARG A 18 -9.25 -21.35 -2.96
C ARG A 18 -7.98 -21.90 -2.28
N GLY A 19 -7.80 -21.66 -0.98
CA GLY A 19 -6.61 -22.05 -0.23
C GLY A 19 -5.35 -21.24 -0.54
N ILE A 20 -5.49 -20.06 -1.15
CA ILE A 20 -4.36 -19.19 -1.48
C ILE A 20 -4.17 -18.17 -0.36
N THR A 21 -3.04 -18.27 0.35
CA THR A 21 -2.68 -17.40 1.49
C THR A 21 -1.44 -16.54 1.24
N SER A 22 -0.74 -16.73 0.12
CA SER A 22 0.41 -15.90 -0.27
C SER A 22 0.39 -15.67 -1.78
N PHE A 23 0.61 -14.43 -2.19
CA PHE A 23 0.63 -14.01 -3.59
C PHE A 23 1.44 -12.73 -3.79
N THR A 24 1.92 -12.51 -5.01
CA THR A 24 2.56 -11.25 -5.41
C THR A 24 1.51 -10.31 -6.00
N TYR A 25 1.53 -9.06 -5.57
CA TYR A 25 0.80 -7.95 -6.16
C TYR A 25 1.79 -7.01 -6.85
N THR A 26 1.67 -6.88 -8.17
CA THR A 26 2.43 -5.89 -8.94
C THR A 26 1.62 -4.60 -9.02
N TYR A 27 2.18 -3.53 -8.49
CA TYR A 27 1.69 -2.16 -8.61
C TYR A 27 2.62 -1.39 -9.55
N ASP A 28 2.04 -0.42 -10.27
CA ASP A 28 2.74 0.39 -11.28
C ASP A 28 3.50 -0.45 -12.31
N PHE A 29 2.89 -0.67 -13.47
CA PHE A 29 3.52 -1.46 -14.53
C PHE A 29 4.69 -0.75 -15.23
N GLY A 30 4.95 0.52 -14.92
CA GLY A 30 6.19 1.20 -15.29
C GLY A 30 7.35 0.75 -14.40
N ASP A 31 7.21 0.96 -13.09
CA ASP A 31 8.26 0.70 -12.09
C ASP A 31 8.33 -0.77 -11.59
N ASP A 32 7.33 -1.59 -11.89
CA ASP A 32 7.20 -3.00 -11.50
C ASP A 32 7.35 -3.24 -9.99
N TRP A 33 6.66 -2.44 -9.18
CA TRP A 33 6.65 -2.63 -7.72
C TRP A 33 5.96 -3.93 -7.35
N ARG A 34 6.72 -4.90 -6.86
CA ARG A 34 6.22 -6.23 -6.49
C ARG A 34 6.12 -6.38 -4.98
N HIS A 35 4.89 -6.33 -4.49
CA HIS A 35 4.58 -6.59 -3.08
C HIS A 35 4.28 -8.07 -2.86
N ARG A 36 4.95 -8.69 -1.88
CA ARG A 36 4.53 -9.99 -1.35
C ARG A 36 3.43 -9.76 -0.34
N ILE A 37 2.25 -10.33 -0.60
CA ILE A 37 1.10 -10.25 0.30
C ILE A 37 0.91 -11.62 0.94
N GLU A 38 0.84 -11.64 2.26
CA GLU A 38 0.62 -12.84 3.07
C GLU A 38 -0.60 -12.65 3.95
N ILE A 39 -1.42 -13.70 4.02
CA ILE A 39 -2.57 -13.77 4.90
C ILE A 39 -2.13 -14.57 6.12
N GLU A 40 -1.75 -13.84 7.17
CA GLU A 40 -1.22 -14.42 8.40
C GLU A 40 -2.33 -15.02 9.27
N GLU A 41 -3.47 -14.35 9.37
CA GLU A 41 -4.60 -14.78 10.19
C GLU A 41 -5.95 -14.34 9.60
N ILE A 42 -7.00 -15.12 9.87
CA ILE A 42 -8.38 -14.76 9.56
C ILE A 42 -9.17 -14.78 10.86
N THR A 43 -9.60 -13.61 11.30
CA THR A 43 -10.36 -13.43 12.55
C THR A 43 -11.73 -12.81 12.28
N PRO A 44 -12.70 -13.00 13.19
CA PRO A 44 -13.93 -12.23 13.15
C PRO A 44 -13.66 -10.73 13.21
N ALA A 45 -14.42 -9.95 12.45
CA ALA A 45 -14.34 -8.50 12.52
C ALA A 45 -14.71 -8.01 13.94
N ILE A 46 -13.96 -7.02 14.43
CA ILE A 46 -14.21 -6.43 15.75
C ILE A 46 -15.44 -5.52 15.66
N PRO A 47 -16.48 -5.73 16.49
CA PRO A 47 -17.67 -4.88 16.47
C PRO A 47 -17.35 -3.40 16.74
N GLY A 48 -17.98 -2.51 15.98
CA GLY A 48 -17.81 -1.05 16.12
C GLY A 48 -16.52 -0.48 15.53
N ILE A 49 -15.72 -1.29 14.83
CA ILE A 49 -14.47 -0.87 14.20
C ILE A 49 -14.65 -0.77 12.68
N ASP A 50 -14.24 0.37 12.12
CA ASP A 50 -14.11 0.56 10.68
C ASP A 50 -12.75 0.06 10.18
N TYR A 51 -12.73 -0.55 8.98
CA TYR A 51 -11.55 -1.12 8.35
C TYR A 51 -11.26 -0.46 6.99
N PRO A 52 -9.99 -0.38 6.53
CA PRO A 52 -8.80 -1.06 7.06
C PRO A 52 -8.19 -0.37 8.30
N ARG A 53 -7.27 -1.09 8.96
CA ARG A 53 -6.46 -0.57 10.07
C ARG A 53 -4.99 -0.78 9.77
N PHE A 54 -4.17 0.21 10.13
CA PHE A 54 -2.73 0.04 10.22
C PHE A 54 -2.43 -0.57 11.59
N VAL A 55 -1.64 -1.64 11.61
CA VAL A 55 -1.30 -2.37 12.84
C VAL A 55 0.16 -2.14 13.17
N ASP A 56 1.04 -2.34 12.19
CA ASP A 56 2.47 -2.14 12.32
C ASP A 56 3.13 -1.94 10.94
N GLY A 57 4.36 -1.46 10.95
CA GLY A 57 5.21 -1.35 9.78
C GLY A 57 6.53 -0.63 10.11
N GLU A 58 7.50 -0.78 9.21
CA GLU A 58 8.78 -0.09 9.30
C GLU A 58 9.18 0.55 7.97
N ARG A 59 10.06 1.56 8.06
CA ARG A 59 10.74 2.25 6.96
C ARG A 59 9.84 3.06 6.03
N ARG A 60 10.43 4.03 5.35
CA ARG A 60 9.76 4.83 4.33
C ARG A 60 9.60 4.01 3.05
N ALA A 61 8.41 4.04 2.45
CA ALA A 61 8.18 3.47 1.13
C ALA A 61 8.98 4.21 0.04
N PRO A 62 9.36 3.54 -1.07
CA PRO A 62 9.95 4.19 -2.23
C PRO A 62 9.06 5.34 -2.73
N PRO A 63 9.64 6.47 -3.18
CA PRO A 63 8.87 7.49 -3.89
C PRO A 63 8.24 6.91 -5.17
N GLU A 64 7.05 7.40 -5.54
CA GLU A 64 6.45 7.09 -6.85
C GLU A 64 7.37 7.60 -7.98
N ASP A 65 7.36 6.91 -9.12
CA ASP A 65 8.12 7.27 -10.33
C ASP A 65 9.64 7.38 -10.13
N VAL A 66 10.20 6.73 -9.10
CA VAL A 66 11.65 6.73 -8.83
C VAL A 66 12.42 5.80 -9.77
N GLY A 67 11.73 4.99 -10.60
CA GLY A 67 12.35 4.07 -11.55
C GLY A 67 12.48 2.65 -11.01
N GLY A 68 11.50 2.21 -10.24
CA GLY A 68 11.44 0.87 -9.68
C GLY A 68 12.56 0.59 -8.67
N THR A 69 12.84 -0.69 -8.44
CA THR A 69 13.87 -1.10 -7.46
C THR A 69 15.26 -0.52 -7.77
N PRO A 70 15.78 -0.57 -9.01
CA PRO A 70 17.09 0.01 -9.33
C PRO A 70 17.15 1.52 -9.10
N GLY A 71 16.12 2.25 -9.53
CA GLY A 71 16.07 3.70 -9.33
C GLY A 71 16.00 4.09 -7.85
N PHE A 72 15.28 3.31 -7.02
CA PHE A 72 15.26 3.54 -5.59
C PHE A 72 16.61 3.25 -4.91
N GLU A 73 17.35 2.23 -5.35
CA GLU A 73 18.71 1.96 -4.85
C GLU A 73 19.67 3.11 -5.15
N GLU A 74 19.64 3.64 -6.39
CA GLU A 74 20.42 4.80 -6.80
C GLU A 74 20.05 6.04 -5.98
N PHE A 75 18.76 6.29 -5.82
CA PHE A 75 18.22 7.37 -5.01
C PHE A 75 18.70 7.30 -3.55
N LEU A 76 18.61 6.13 -2.91
CA LEU A 76 19.11 5.93 -1.54
C LEU A 76 20.61 6.20 -1.44
N ASN A 77 21.38 5.67 -2.40
CA ASN A 77 22.83 5.87 -2.45
C ASN A 77 23.20 7.36 -2.58
N ALA A 78 22.49 8.11 -3.42
CA ALA A 78 22.68 9.55 -3.58
C ALA A 78 22.29 10.33 -2.30
N MET A 79 21.15 9.99 -1.69
CA MET A 79 20.64 10.66 -0.50
C MET A 79 21.54 10.47 0.73
N ALA A 80 22.10 9.28 0.91
CA ALA A 80 22.95 8.93 2.05
C ALA A 80 24.30 9.65 2.08
N LYS A 81 24.76 10.21 0.97
CA LYS A 81 26.12 10.74 0.79
C LYS A 81 26.10 12.26 0.56
N PRO A 82 26.43 13.11 1.56
CA PRO A 82 26.36 14.57 1.43
C PRO A 82 27.11 15.17 0.22
N ARG A 83 28.19 14.52 -0.24
CA ARG A 83 29.01 14.95 -1.39
C ARG A 83 28.75 14.14 -2.67
N HIS A 84 27.68 13.35 -2.73
CA HIS A 84 27.33 12.67 -3.97
C HIS A 84 26.98 13.70 -5.05
N PRO A 85 27.50 13.56 -6.28
CA PRO A 85 27.27 14.53 -7.35
C PRO A 85 25.78 14.76 -7.63
N GLU A 86 24.95 13.72 -7.49
CA GLU A 86 23.50 13.79 -7.75
C GLU A 86 22.64 14.11 -6.53
N ARG A 87 23.23 14.30 -5.33
CA ARG A 87 22.41 14.50 -4.12
C ARG A 87 21.54 15.75 -4.21
N ALA A 88 22.08 16.84 -4.74
CA ALA A 88 21.34 18.09 -4.85
C ALA A 88 20.13 17.96 -5.78
N SER A 89 20.29 17.30 -6.93
CA SER A 89 19.18 17.04 -7.87
C SER A 89 18.15 16.08 -7.27
N MET A 90 18.58 15.04 -6.56
CA MET A 90 17.66 14.08 -5.93
C MET A 90 16.86 14.72 -4.78
N VAL A 91 17.48 15.57 -3.95
CA VAL A 91 16.78 16.36 -2.92
C VAL A 91 15.78 17.31 -3.54
N GLN A 92 16.13 17.97 -4.64
CA GLN A 92 15.22 18.86 -5.35
C GLN A 92 14.03 18.09 -5.95
N TRP A 93 14.29 16.96 -6.61
CA TRP A 93 13.26 16.13 -7.22
C TRP A 93 12.29 15.55 -6.19
N TYR A 94 12.81 15.02 -5.08
CA TYR A 94 12.00 14.50 -3.98
C TYR A 94 11.32 15.61 -3.15
N GLY A 95 11.90 16.81 -3.15
CA GLY A 95 11.40 17.99 -2.44
C GLY A 95 11.93 18.13 -1.00
N SER A 96 12.70 17.16 -0.50
CA SER A 96 13.33 17.23 0.84
C SER A 96 14.49 16.24 0.96
N VAL A 97 15.08 16.12 2.16
CA VAL A 97 16.00 15.02 2.45
C VAL A 97 15.16 13.79 2.80
N PHE A 98 15.45 12.67 2.16
CA PHE A 98 14.77 11.40 2.44
C PHE A 98 15.36 10.73 3.68
N ASP A 99 14.51 10.43 4.67
CA ASP A 99 14.84 9.54 5.78
C ASP A 99 14.25 8.15 5.51
N PRO A 100 15.08 7.12 5.23
CA PRO A 100 14.59 5.78 4.96
C PRO A 100 13.98 5.10 6.19
N THR A 101 14.27 5.58 7.40
CA THR A 101 13.81 4.98 8.65
C THR A 101 12.49 5.57 9.15
N ASP A 102 12.13 6.76 8.70
CA ASP A 102 10.84 7.37 9.01
C ASP A 102 9.73 6.76 8.15
N ILE A 103 8.90 5.90 8.73
CA ILE A 103 7.74 5.33 8.06
C ILE A 103 6.63 6.36 7.77
N SER A 104 6.69 7.55 8.37
CA SER A 104 5.65 8.59 8.28
C SER A 104 4.31 8.11 8.87
N LEU A 105 4.35 7.63 10.12
CA LEU A 105 3.23 7.02 10.84
C LEU A 105 1.96 7.88 10.85
N ASP A 106 2.11 9.21 11.04
CA ASP A 106 0.98 10.14 11.05
C ASP A 106 0.25 10.19 9.70
N GLU A 107 1.01 10.18 8.60
CA GLU A 107 0.45 10.16 7.25
C GLU A 107 -0.30 8.84 6.98
N ILE A 108 0.31 7.72 7.36
CA ILE A 108 -0.30 6.39 7.22
C ILE A 108 -1.62 6.32 8.00
N ASN A 109 -1.61 6.76 9.26
CA ASN A 109 -2.82 6.76 10.09
C ASN A 109 -3.91 7.64 9.51
N ALA A 110 -3.57 8.86 9.05
CA ALA A 110 -4.52 9.76 8.43
C ALA A 110 -5.14 9.18 7.14
N ARG A 111 -4.30 8.63 6.26
CA ARG A 111 -4.76 8.00 5.00
C ARG A 111 -5.61 6.75 5.28
N THR A 112 -5.21 5.93 6.24
CA THR A 112 -5.92 4.70 6.63
C THR A 112 -7.29 5.02 7.23
N ALA A 113 -7.37 6.00 8.13
CA ALA A 113 -8.63 6.47 8.70
C ALA A 113 -9.59 7.00 7.62
N LYS A 114 -9.07 7.73 6.63
CA LYS A 114 -9.85 8.20 5.48
C LYS A 114 -10.40 7.04 4.64
N LEU A 115 -9.60 6.01 4.39
CA LEU A 115 -10.04 4.79 3.69
C LEU A 115 -11.11 4.04 4.49
N ALA A 116 -10.91 3.88 5.79
CA ALA A 116 -11.84 3.21 6.69
C ALA A 116 -13.22 3.89 6.70
N LYS A 117 -13.23 5.22 6.88
CA LYS A 117 -14.45 6.02 6.84
C LYS A 117 -15.18 5.91 5.50
N ARG A 118 -14.45 6.03 4.38
CA ARG A 118 -15.04 5.90 3.03
C ARG A 118 -15.67 4.52 2.83
N ARG A 119 -15.02 3.46 3.29
CA ARG A 119 -15.54 2.09 3.19
C ARG A 119 -16.80 1.91 4.04
N ALA A 120 -16.81 2.38 5.28
CA ALA A 120 -17.97 2.30 6.17
C ALA A 120 -19.19 3.02 5.58
N GLN A 121 -18.98 4.23 5.05
CA GLN A 121 -20.03 4.98 4.35
C GLN A 121 -20.57 4.22 3.13
N GLY A 122 -19.69 3.61 2.33
CA GLY A 122 -20.08 2.81 1.17
C GLY A 122 -20.91 1.58 1.57
N ILE A 123 -20.56 0.90 2.65
CA ILE A 123 -21.31 -0.25 3.17
C ILE A 123 -22.70 0.19 3.64
N ALA A 124 -22.78 1.28 4.41
CA ALA A 124 -24.05 1.82 4.90
C ALA A 124 -24.97 2.26 3.74
N ALA A 125 -24.42 2.93 2.73
CA ALA A 125 -25.18 3.33 1.54
C ALA A 125 -25.72 2.12 0.77
N TYR A 126 -24.89 1.09 0.57
CA TYR A 126 -25.32 -0.15 -0.10
C TYR A 126 -26.43 -0.87 0.67
N ALA A 127 -26.31 -0.98 1.99
CA ALA A 127 -27.34 -1.59 2.82
C ALA A 127 -28.67 -0.82 2.75
N GLY A 128 -28.61 0.51 2.81
CA GLY A 128 -29.77 1.38 2.70
C GLY A 128 -30.46 1.32 1.33
N ALA A 129 -29.70 1.17 0.24
CA ALA A 129 -30.26 0.97 -1.09
C ALA A 129 -31.00 -0.37 -1.19
N LYS A 130 -30.38 -1.46 -0.71
CA LYS A 130 -30.99 -2.80 -0.72
C LYS A 130 -32.29 -2.88 0.08
N SER A 131 -32.38 -2.15 1.20
CA SER A 131 -33.61 -2.08 2.01
C SER A 131 -34.73 -1.24 1.38
N ARG A 132 -34.44 -0.42 0.37
CA ARG A 132 -35.45 0.36 -0.37
C ARG A 132 -36.03 -0.39 -1.56
N ASP A 133 -35.27 -1.35 -2.09
CA ASP A 133 -35.66 -2.19 -3.24
C ASP A 133 -36.30 -3.54 -2.82
N SER A 134 -36.52 -3.76 -1.51
CA SER A 134 -37.18 -4.96 -0.94
C SER A 134 -38.49 -4.59 -0.28
#